data_AF-A0A5N9G5U3-F1
#
_entry.id   AF-A0A5N9G5U3-F1
#
_cell.length_a   1.000
_cell.length_b   1.000
_cell.length_c   1.000
_cell.angle_alpha   90.00
_cell.angle_beta   90.00
_cell.angle_gamma   90.00
#
_symmetry.space_group_name_H-M   'P 1'
#
loop_
_entity.id
_entity.type
_entity.pdbx_description
1 polymer ?
#
loop_
_entity_poly.entity_id
_entity_poly.type
_entity_poly.pdbx_seq_one_letter_code
_entity_poly.pdbx_strand_id
1 'polypeptide(L)'
;GELGGNNTDDDGFSAAVLDQFTQAALDQFTAAALDGFSTAALDQFTVATLDQFTAAVLDQFSLAALDGFSQAALDQFSQAILDQFSQAILDQFSQAALDQFSPAVLDQFTQAALDGFTAAALDQFSAAALGQFTVAMLDQFSAAALDGFSAAVLDGFSAAILDQFTQAALDGFSVAALDQFSQAALDGFSAAVLDQFTQAVLDQFSTAILDQFTVAMLDGFSTAILDQFTVAVMDQFTQAALDGFSAAILDQFSTAILDQFTLAALDQFTLGVLDQFMAAVLDQFTFAYFHSLAVQALDAEFGATARSQSGLAAINAPQALLTSTGAGVVVAVIDSGISDHWYLNSQIAPGGYDFVDFDADPADETNGIDDDGDGMVDESFGHGTHVAGIVNLVAPDAMILPIRVQDSDGGRWSFIMAEAIQYAVDQGADVINLSLGVSCPSKVLEWAVDYAAFAGVTVVAAAGNTDSPNVHYPAAYYRTIAVAALEDTGVKASFSNYNTYVDISAPGVGVYSTFGEGQFAWWSGTSQATPMIAGAAALLLEINPTLYPAYVSDLLGMSAQDVDPLNPGYEGQLGYGMANLALAVAIVP
;
A
#
# COMPACT_ATOMS: atom_id res chain seq x y z
N GLY A 1 29.97 77.12 -16.68
CA GLY A 1 30.94 78.18 -17.00
C GLY A 1 32.32 77.60 -16.87
N GLU A 2 33.18 77.79 -17.88
CA GLU A 2 34.55 77.26 -17.93
C GLU A 2 35.34 77.50 -16.64
N LEU A 3 35.96 76.44 -16.10
CA LEU A 3 37.18 76.54 -15.32
C LEU A 3 38.10 75.38 -15.68
N GLY A 4 39.08 75.66 -16.54
CA GLY A 4 40.27 74.85 -16.70
C GLY A 4 41.30 75.18 -15.62
N GLY A 5 41.99 74.13 -15.17
CA GLY A 5 43.35 74.14 -14.63
C GLY A 5 43.69 75.11 -13.50
N ASN A 6 43.64 74.63 -12.26
CA ASN A 6 44.77 74.75 -11.34
C ASN A 6 44.62 73.79 -10.15
N ASN A 7 45.76 73.18 -9.80
CA ASN A 7 46.00 72.41 -8.59
C ASN A 7 45.65 73.25 -7.35
N THR A 8 44.61 72.88 -6.61
CA THR A 8 44.33 73.40 -5.26
C THR A 8 43.93 72.24 -4.37
N ASP A 9 44.89 71.76 -3.59
CA ASP A 9 44.66 71.16 -2.28
C ASP A 9 43.89 72.20 -1.43
N ASP A 10 42.56 72.10 -1.36
CA ASP A 10 41.72 72.87 -0.43
C ASP A 10 40.50 72.02 -0.02
N ASP A 11 40.76 71.15 0.95
CA ASP A 11 39.91 70.61 2.01
C ASP A 11 38.38 70.86 1.91
N GLY A 12 37.66 69.85 1.42
CA GLY A 12 36.24 69.62 1.72
C GLY A 12 35.24 70.50 0.97
N PHE A 13 34.86 70.10 -0.25
CA PHE A 13 33.67 70.64 -0.89
C PHE A 13 32.40 70.22 -0.11
N SER A 14 31.76 71.18 0.55
CA SER A 14 30.54 70.90 1.34
C SER A 14 29.32 70.54 0.49
N ALA A 15 29.19 71.11 -0.71
CA ALA A 15 28.13 70.81 -1.66
C ALA A 15 28.53 71.22 -3.09
N ALA A 16 28.31 70.37 -4.09
CA ALA A 16 28.53 70.73 -5.50
C ALA A 16 27.41 70.23 -6.43
N VAL A 17 27.14 71.01 -7.47
CA VAL A 17 26.29 70.64 -8.62
C VAL A 17 27.14 70.79 -9.88
N LEU A 18 27.43 69.70 -10.57
CA LEU A 18 28.29 69.66 -11.77
C LEU A 18 27.58 68.93 -12.91
N ASP A 19 27.76 69.41 -14.15
CA ASP A 19 27.00 68.93 -15.33
C ASP A 19 27.89 68.93 -16.59
N GLN A 20 27.73 67.91 -17.45
CA GLN A 20 28.33 67.73 -18.79
C GLN A 20 29.87 67.70 -18.85
N PHE A 21 30.54 66.90 -18.02
CA PHE A 21 32.01 66.76 -18.07
C PHE A 21 32.47 65.51 -18.84
N THR A 22 33.50 65.63 -19.68
CA THR A 22 34.08 64.46 -20.37
C THR A 22 34.81 63.52 -19.39
N GLN A 23 35.57 64.09 -18.44
CA GLN A 23 36.35 63.33 -17.47
C GLN A 23 36.40 64.07 -16.13
N ALA A 24 36.21 63.35 -15.03
CA ALA A 24 36.40 63.89 -13.69
C ALA A 24 37.02 62.87 -12.72
N ALA A 25 37.83 63.39 -11.81
CA ALA A 25 38.29 62.69 -10.61
C ALA A 25 37.94 63.60 -9.43
N LEU A 26 37.03 63.17 -8.55
CA LEU A 26 36.51 63.99 -7.45
C LEU A 26 36.53 63.18 -6.15
N ASP A 27 36.90 63.82 -5.04
CA ASP A 27 37.04 63.18 -3.75
C ASP A 27 36.45 64.03 -2.59
N GLN A 28 36.08 63.35 -1.49
CA GLN A 28 35.75 63.96 -0.19
C GLN A 28 34.59 64.97 -0.18
N PHE A 29 33.49 64.66 -0.86
CA PHE A 29 32.29 65.52 -0.87
C PHE A 29 31.30 65.14 0.24
N THR A 30 30.81 66.15 0.96
CA THR A 30 29.68 65.93 1.89
C THR A 30 28.36 65.77 1.13
N ALA A 31 28.16 66.53 0.05
CA ALA A 31 26.99 66.42 -0.81
C ALA A 31 27.36 66.72 -2.27
N ALA A 32 26.89 65.91 -3.22
CA ALA A 32 27.09 66.18 -4.64
C ALA A 32 25.90 65.76 -5.49
N ALA A 33 25.59 66.57 -6.51
CA ALA A 33 24.70 66.23 -7.60
C ALA A 33 25.46 66.35 -8.93
N LEU A 34 25.69 65.24 -9.62
CA LEU A 34 26.50 65.19 -10.84
C LEU A 34 25.69 64.58 -11.98
N ASP A 35 25.75 65.19 -13.17
CA ASP A 35 24.99 64.75 -14.36
C ASP A 35 25.86 64.75 -15.64
N GLY A 36 25.69 63.72 -16.47
CA GLY A 36 26.16 63.73 -17.86
C GLY A 36 27.66 63.56 -18.05
N PHE A 37 28.30 62.64 -17.32
CA PHE A 37 29.74 62.42 -17.37
C PHE A 37 30.10 61.25 -18.30
N SER A 38 31.09 61.42 -19.18
CA SER A 38 31.60 60.29 -19.97
C SER A 38 32.47 59.34 -19.14
N THR A 39 33.38 59.89 -18.34
CA THR A 39 34.25 59.09 -17.45
C THR A 39 34.39 59.76 -16.08
N ALA A 40 34.20 59.00 -15.01
CA ALA A 40 34.34 59.52 -13.65
C ALA A 40 35.02 58.52 -12.71
N ALA A 41 35.88 59.03 -11.82
CA ALA A 41 36.38 58.33 -10.65
C ALA A 41 36.02 59.16 -9.41
N LEU A 42 35.12 58.66 -8.55
CA LEU A 42 34.59 59.38 -7.40
C LEU A 42 34.86 58.60 -6.11
N ASP A 43 35.36 59.27 -5.08
CA ASP A 43 35.75 58.65 -3.82
C ASP A 43 35.27 59.45 -2.58
N GLN A 44 34.87 58.76 -1.51
CA GLN A 44 34.51 59.34 -0.21
C GLN A 44 33.36 60.37 -0.24
N PHE A 45 32.18 59.94 -0.68
CA PHE A 45 30.99 60.79 -0.73
C PHE A 45 30.01 60.46 0.41
N THR A 46 29.58 61.46 1.17
CA THR A 46 28.55 61.22 2.21
C THR A 46 27.15 61.15 1.60
N VAL A 47 26.78 62.09 0.73
CA VAL A 47 25.50 62.10 0.01
C VAL A 47 25.75 62.39 -1.47
N ALA A 48 25.29 61.52 -2.37
CA ALA A 48 25.47 61.70 -3.81
C ALA A 48 24.20 61.37 -4.60
N THR A 49 23.88 62.21 -5.58
CA THR A 49 22.90 61.93 -6.64
C THR A 49 23.60 62.01 -7.99
N LEU A 50 23.76 60.89 -8.69
CA LEU A 50 24.51 60.80 -9.95
C LEU A 50 23.61 60.30 -11.08
N ASP A 51 23.62 60.98 -12.23
CA ASP A 51 22.79 60.63 -13.40
C ASP A 51 23.59 60.66 -14.72
N GLN A 52 23.24 59.79 -15.66
CA GLN A 52 23.75 59.72 -17.04
C GLN A 52 25.28 59.59 -17.16
N PHE A 53 25.84 58.53 -16.60
CA PHE A 53 27.29 58.24 -16.68
C PHE A 53 27.59 57.17 -17.73
N THR A 54 28.53 57.42 -18.63
CA THR A 54 28.98 56.37 -19.57
C THR A 54 29.89 55.35 -18.88
N ALA A 55 30.88 55.80 -18.11
CA ALA A 55 31.78 54.94 -17.35
C ALA A 55 32.13 55.56 -15.99
N ALA A 56 31.94 54.83 -14.90
CA ALA A 56 32.23 55.32 -13.56
C ALA A 56 32.92 54.28 -12.67
N VAL A 57 33.86 54.75 -11.85
CA VAL A 57 34.39 54.01 -10.70
C VAL A 57 34.04 54.81 -9.44
N LEU A 58 33.34 54.19 -8.50
CA LEU A 58 32.78 54.84 -7.32
C LEU A 58 33.20 54.05 -6.06
N ASP A 59 33.81 54.73 -5.09
CA ASP A 59 34.26 54.11 -3.84
C ASP A 59 33.81 54.91 -2.60
N GLN A 60 33.50 54.21 -1.51
CA GLN A 60 33.19 54.77 -0.18
C GLN A 60 32.03 55.78 -0.15
N PHE A 61 30.82 55.32 -0.47
CA PHE A 61 29.61 56.14 -0.43
C PHE A 61 28.71 55.81 0.76
N SER A 62 28.28 56.83 1.51
CA SER A 62 27.36 56.61 2.64
C SER A 62 25.90 56.56 2.19
N LEU A 63 25.45 57.52 1.38
CA LEU A 63 24.10 57.56 0.80
C LEU A 63 24.17 57.96 -0.67
N ALA A 64 23.79 57.05 -1.56
CA ALA A 64 23.85 57.27 -3.00
C ALA A 64 22.51 56.99 -3.70
N ALA A 65 22.14 57.85 -4.65
CA ALA A 65 21.12 57.58 -5.65
C ALA A 65 21.76 57.71 -7.04
N LEU A 66 21.77 56.63 -7.80
CA LEU A 66 22.50 56.49 -9.05
C LEU A 66 21.54 56.06 -10.17
N ASP A 67 21.52 56.77 -11.29
CA ASP A 67 20.66 56.47 -12.43
C ASP A 67 21.44 56.54 -13.76
N GLY A 68 21.11 55.66 -14.70
CA GLY A 68 21.56 55.75 -16.09
C GLY A 68 23.06 55.55 -16.29
N PHE A 69 23.59 54.38 -15.89
CA PHE A 69 25.01 54.04 -16.05
C PHE A 69 25.25 53.00 -17.14
N SER A 70 26.12 53.29 -18.10
CA SER A 70 26.48 52.30 -19.13
C SER A 70 27.51 51.28 -18.64
N GLN A 71 28.52 51.72 -17.88
CA GLN A 71 29.53 50.87 -17.23
C GLN A 71 29.85 51.44 -15.85
N ALA A 72 29.77 50.62 -14.81
CA ALA A 72 30.05 51.06 -13.45
C ALA A 72 30.75 50.00 -12.61
N ALA A 73 31.74 50.43 -11.83
CA ALA A 73 32.36 49.64 -10.76
C ALA A 73 32.17 50.39 -9.44
N LEU A 74 31.47 49.77 -8.49
CA LEU A 74 31.05 50.39 -7.24
C LEU A 74 31.57 49.54 -6.07
N ASP A 75 32.20 50.19 -5.09
CA ASP A 75 32.72 49.54 -3.89
C ASP A 75 32.33 50.32 -2.62
N GLN A 76 32.10 49.60 -1.52
CA GLN A 76 31.88 50.13 -0.16
C GLN A 76 30.73 51.14 -0.04
N PHE A 77 29.50 50.68 -0.26
CA PHE A 77 28.29 51.52 -0.13
C PHE A 77 27.50 51.18 1.15
N SER A 78 27.17 52.18 1.95
CA SER A 78 26.30 51.96 3.12
C SER A 78 24.82 51.91 2.74
N GLN A 79 24.31 52.89 1.99
CA GLN A 79 22.93 52.92 1.48
C GLN A 79 22.92 53.38 0.04
N ALA A 80 22.34 52.59 -0.85
CA ALA A 80 22.32 52.90 -2.27
C ALA A 80 20.98 52.56 -2.94
N ILE A 81 20.51 53.46 -3.81
CA ILE A 81 19.43 53.22 -4.76
C ILE A 81 20.02 53.36 -6.17
N LEU A 82 19.90 52.32 -6.99
CA LEU A 82 20.51 52.23 -8.31
C LEU A 82 19.46 51.83 -9.34
N ASP A 83 19.39 52.55 -10.45
CA ASP A 83 18.48 52.26 -11.56
C ASP A 83 19.22 52.33 -12.91
N GLN A 84 18.78 51.51 -13.87
CA GLN A 84 19.20 51.51 -15.28
C GLN A 84 20.72 51.37 -15.51
N PHE A 85 21.26 50.19 -15.16
CA PHE A 85 22.68 49.88 -15.37
C PHE A 85 22.89 48.86 -16.49
N SER A 86 23.68 49.23 -17.50
CA SER A 86 23.99 48.30 -18.62
C SER A 86 25.18 47.38 -18.35
N GLN A 87 26.14 47.73 -17.50
CA GLN A 87 27.19 46.82 -17.04
C GLN A 87 27.64 47.27 -15.67
N ALA A 88 27.48 46.43 -14.66
CA ALA A 88 27.80 46.82 -13.29
C ALA A 88 28.58 45.74 -12.54
N ILE A 89 29.60 46.16 -11.80
CA ILE A 89 30.30 45.35 -10.80
C ILE A 89 30.13 46.07 -9.46
N LEU A 90 29.51 45.42 -8.48
CA LEU A 90 29.19 46.00 -7.19
C LEU A 90 29.77 45.10 -6.08
N ASP A 91 30.48 45.70 -5.14
CA ASP A 91 31.07 45.02 -3.98
C ASP A 91 30.74 45.78 -2.69
N GLN A 92 30.55 45.02 -1.60
CA GLN A 92 30.40 45.52 -0.22
C GLN A 92 29.29 46.55 -0.01
N PHE A 93 28.04 46.10 -0.11
CA PHE A 93 26.86 46.93 0.15
C PHE A 93 26.15 46.56 1.45
N SER A 94 25.92 47.54 2.32
CA SER A 94 25.14 47.30 3.55
C SER A 94 23.64 47.26 3.28
N GLN A 95 23.12 48.23 2.53
CA GLN A 95 21.71 48.26 2.12
C GLN A 95 21.58 48.80 0.69
N ALA A 96 20.95 48.03 -0.19
CA ALA A 96 20.82 48.41 -1.59
C ALA A 96 19.44 48.09 -2.18
N ALA A 97 18.94 48.99 -3.03
CA ALA A 97 17.80 48.76 -3.90
C ALA A 97 18.23 48.96 -5.36
N LEU A 98 18.12 47.92 -6.18
CA LEU A 98 18.63 47.88 -7.55
C LEU A 98 17.50 47.52 -8.51
N ASP A 99 17.35 48.28 -9.58
CA ASP A 99 16.38 48.02 -10.66
C ASP A 99 17.04 48.13 -12.05
N GLN A 100 16.58 47.30 -12.99
CA GLN A 100 16.93 47.33 -14.42
C GLN A 100 18.43 47.20 -14.73
N PHE A 101 19.01 46.04 -14.43
CA PHE A 101 20.42 45.75 -14.67
C PHE A 101 20.65 44.74 -15.81
N SER A 102 21.68 44.95 -16.64
CA SER A 102 21.87 44.11 -17.84
C SER A 102 23.25 44.14 -18.51
N PRO A 103 24.31 43.39 -18.08
CA PRO A 103 24.42 42.46 -16.94
C PRO A 103 25.03 43.07 -15.66
N ALA A 104 24.98 42.31 -14.55
CA ALA A 104 25.57 42.69 -13.27
C ALA A 104 26.32 41.56 -12.55
N VAL A 105 27.37 41.91 -11.81
CA VAL A 105 28.09 41.04 -10.86
C VAL A 105 28.08 41.72 -9.50
N LEU A 106 27.54 41.03 -8.49
CA LEU A 106 27.34 41.57 -7.15
C LEU A 106 27.97 40.64 -6.10
N ASP A 107 28.74 41.20 -5.18
CA ASP A 107 29.37 40.48 -4.07
C ASP A 107 29.15 41.20 -2.73
N GLN A 108 29.04 40.43 -1.65
CA GLN A 108 28.99 40.88 -0.25
C GLN A 108 27.90 41.92 0.06
N PHE A 109 26.63 41.49 0.01
CA PHE A 109 25.49 42.33 0.37
C PHE A 109 24.87 41.93 1.71
N THR A 110 24.67 42.88 2.60
CA THR A 110 23.97 42.61 3.87
C THR A 110 22.45 42.60 3.69
N GLN A 111 21.89 43.62 3.04
CA GLN A 111 20.46 43.69 2.72
C GLN A 111 20.26 44.22 1.31
N ALA A 112 19.56 43.48 0.46
CA ALA A 112 19.35 43.88 -0.93
C ALA A 112 17.92 43.62 -1.42
N ALA A 113 17.38 44.56 -2.18
CA ALA A 113 16.18 44.37 -3.01
C ALA A 113 16.57 44.58 -4.47
N LEU A 114 16.38 43.56 -5.31
CA LEU A 114 16.81 43.55 -6.70
C LEU A 114 15.63 43.20 -7.59
N ASP A 115 15.40 43.98 -8.65
CA ASP A 115 14.35 43.71 -9.63
C ASP A 115 14.84 43.93 -11.07
N GLY A 116 14.30 43.19 -12.02
CA GLY A 116 14.49 43.44 -13.44
C GLY A 116 15.92 43.20 -13.97
N PHE A 117 16.49 42.02 -13.73
CA PHE A 117 17.84 41.68 -14.20
C PHE A 117 17.81 40.75 -15.41
N THR A 118 18.53 41.11 -16.48
CA THR A 118 18.65 40.20 -17.66
C THR A 118 19.69 39.10 -17.45
N ALA A 119 20.79 39.42 -16.77
CA ALA A 119 21.85 38.47 -16.45
C ALA A 119 22.60 38.93 -15.19
N ALA A 120 22.67 38.06 -14.19
CA ALA A 120 23.27 38.40 -12.91
C ALA A 120 24.08 37.24 -12.30
N ALA A 121 25.23 37.57 -11.71
CA ALA A 121 25.99 36.68 -10.84
C ALA A 121 26.08 37.32 -9.45
N LEU A 122 25.57 36.62 -8.43
CA LEU A 122 25.42 37.14 -7.07
C LEU A 122 26.11 36.19 -6.09
N ASP A 123 26.97 36.72 -5.23
CA ASP A 123 27.64 35.96 -4.17
C ASP A 123 27.48 36.66 -2.80
N GLN A 124 27.41 35.85 -1.74
CA GLN A 124 27.46 36.26 -0.33
C GLN A 124 26.41 37.32 0.09
N PHE A 125 25.15 36.90 0.14
CA PHE A 125 24.05 37.75 0.59
C PHE A 125 23.51 37.32 1.95
N SER A 126 23.39 38.26 2.90
CA SER A 126 22.78 37.96 4.20
C SER A 126 21.25 37.95 4.12
N ALA A 127 20.64 38.94 3.45
CA ALA A 127 19.20 39.00 3.24
C ALA A 127 18.88 39.64 1.89
N ALA A 128 18.13 38.93 1.04
CA ALA A 128 17.82 39.41 -0.30
C ALA A 128 16.37 39.15 -0.71
N ALA A 129 15.78 40.13 -1.40
CA ALA A 129 14.54 39.96 -2.16
C ALA A 129 14.84 40.20 -3.64
N LEU A 130 14.55 39.20 -4.48
CA LEU A 130 14.93 39.19 -5.90
C LEU A 130 13.71 38.93 -6.78
N GLY A 131 13.45 39.82 -7.73
CA GLY A 131 12.36 39.73 -8.69
C GLY A 131 12.84 39.76 -10.14
N GLN A 132 12.15 39.00 -11.01
CA GLN A 132 12.21 39.16 -12.47
C GLN A 132 13.62 39.02 -13.07
N PHE A 133 14.21 37.83 -12.92
CA PHE A 133 15.53 37.51 -13.47
C PHE A 133 15.40 36.63 -14.72
N THR A 134 16.09 37.00 -15.81
CA THR A 134 16.14 36.14 -17.00
C THR A 134 17.19 35.04 -16.85
N VAL A 135 18.43 35.39 -16.49
CA VAL A 135 19.51 34.44 -16.20
C VAL A 135 20.18 34.82 -14.89
N ALA A 136 20.26 33.90 -13.94
CA ALA A 136 20.89 34.15 -12.65
C ALA A 136 21.78 33.00 -12.18
N MET A 137 22.94 33.35 -11.63
CA MET A 137 23.77 32.45 -10.82
C MET A 137 23.87 33.05 -9.42
N LEU A 138 23.45 32.29 -8.41
CA LEU A 138 23.38 32.75 -7.03
C LEU A 138 24.11 31.77 -6.11
N ASP A 139 25.00 32.29 -5.27
CA ASP A 139 25.77 31.51 -4.31
C ASP A 139 25.75 32.17 -2.92
N GLN A 140 25.76 31.34 -1.86
CA GLN A 140 25.90 31.72 -0.46
C GLN A 140 24.87 32.75 0.05
N PHE A 141 23.60 32.35 0.16
CA PHE A 141 22.54 33.19 0.70
C PHE A 141 22.09 32.71 2.09
N SER A 142 22.09 33.61 3.07
CA SER A 142 21.57 33.28 4.40
C SER A 142 20.03 33.31 4.44
N ALA A 143 19.41 34.31 3.80
CA ALA A 143 17.95 34.41 3.68
C ALA A 143 17.57 35.05 2.34
N ALA A 144 16.70 34.39 1.57
CA ALA A 144 16.31 34.90 0.26
C ALA A 144 14.83 34.66 -0.06
N ALA A 145 14.19 35.65 -0.70
CA ALA A 145 12.90 35.51 -1.36
C ALA A 145 13.09 35.80 -2.85
N LEU A 146 12.77 34.82 -3.70
CA LEU A 146 13.00 34.86 -5.14
C LEU A 146 11.67 34.66 -5.87
N ASP A 147 11.38 35.53 -6.83
CA ASP A 147 10.15 35.48 -7.64
C ASP A 147 10.45 35.75 -9.12
N GLY A 148 9.98 34.87 -9.99
CA GLY A 148 9.97 35.09 -11.44
C GLY A 148 11.35 34.95 -12.08
N PHE A 149 11.84 33.70 -12.16
CA PHE A 149 13.13 33.37 -12.78
C PHE A 149 12.96 32.51 -14.03
N SER A 150 13.55 32.95 -15.15
CA SER A 150 13.51 32.15 -16.39
C SER A 150 14.54 31.01 -16.38
N ALA A 151 15.79 31.30 -16.01
CA ALA A 151 16.85 30.30 -15.87
C ALA A 151 17.75 30.65 -14.67
N ALA A 152 17.87 29.73 -13.72
CA ALA A 152 18.62 29.99 -12.50
C ALA A 152 19.46 28.78 -12.04
N VAL A 153 20.67 29.07 -11.55
CA VAL A 153 21.53 28.12 -10.83
C VAL A 153 21.78 28.68 -9.44
N LEU A 154 21.39 27.92 -8.41
CA LEU A 154 21.42 28.36 -7.02
C LEU A 154 22.21 27.34 -6.17
N ASP A 155 23.14 27.83 -5.38
CA ASP A 155 23.94 27.03 -4.46
C ASP A 155 24.00 27.68 -3.06
N GLY A 156 23.98 26.86 -2.01
CA GLY A 156 24.30 27.28 -0.65
C GLY A 156 23.32 28.25 -0.01
N PHE A 157 22.06 27.82 0.17
CA PHE A 157 21.02 28.64 0.80
C PHE A 157 20.64 28.13 2.19
N SER A 158 20.70 28.99 3.21
CA SER A 158 20.26 28.61 4.55
C SER A 158 18.73 28.65 4.71
N ALA A 159 18.08 29.68 4.16
CA ALA A 159 16.63 29.81 4.16
C ALA A 159 16.15 30.50 2.88
N ALA A 160 15.24 29.86 2.14
CA ALA A 160 14.78 30.40 0.88
C ALA A 160 13.28 30.18 0.62
N ILE A 161 12.62 31.17 0.01
CA ILE A 161 11.30 31.05 -0.57
C ILE A 161 11.43 31.36 -2.06
N LEU A 162 11.03 30.43 -2.92
CA LEU A 162 11.19 30.50 -4.36
C LEU A 162 9.82 30.31 -5.03
N ASP A 163 9.46 31.24 -5.91
CA ASP A 163 8.22 31.20 -6.68
C ASP A 163 8.49 31.46 -8.17
N GLN A 164 7.71 30.80 -9.03
CA GLN A 164 7.69 30.99 -10.49
C GLN A 164 9.04 30.82 -11.19
N PHE A 165 9.52 29.57 -11.26
CA PHE A 165 10.75 29.24 -11.97
C PHE A 165 10.46 28.42 -13.23
N THR A 166 11.00 28.87 -14.37
CA THR A 166 10.87 28.12 -15.62
C THR A 166 11.92 27.00 -15.70
N GLN A 167 13.18 27.31 -15.42
CA GLN A 167 14.27 26.33 -15.38
C GLN A 167 15.18 26.63 -14.20
N ALA A 168 15.39 25.64 -13.32
CA ALA A 168 16.21 25.82 -12.14
C ALA A 168 17.09 24.59 -11.84
N ALA A 169 18.33 24.85 -11.42
CA ALA A 169 19.20 23.87 -10.77
C ALA A 169 19.56 24.39 -9.37
N LEU A 170 19.25 23.61 -8.34
CA LEU A 170 19.36 24.01 -6.94
C LEU A 170 20.18 22.98 -6.18
N ASP A 171 21.18 23.43 -5.44
CA ASP A 171 22.03 22.60 -4.59
C ASP A 171 22.20 23.23 -3.19
N GLY A 172 22.30 22.39 -2.16
CA GLY A 172 22.74 22.80 -0.83
C GLY A 172 21.79 23.72 -0.07
N PHE A 173 20.52 23.32 0.09
CA PHE A 173 19.52 24.11 0.82
C PHE A 173 19.24 23.53 2.22
N SER A 174 19.31 24.37 3.25
CA SER A 174 18.93 23.95 4.60
C SER A 174 17.40 23.95 4.78
N VAL A 175 16.74 25.07 4.52
CA VAL A 175 15.27 25.18 4.59
C VAL A 175 14.75 25.91 3.35
N ALA A 176 13.80 25.29 2.63
CA ALA A 176 13.25 25.90 1.43
C ALA A 176 11.75 25.67 1.26
N ALA A 177 11.05 26.67 0.73
CA ALA A 177 9.68 26.55 0.22
C ALA A 177 9.68 26.94 -1.26
N LEU A 178 9.24 26.02 -2.13
CA LEU A 178 9.31 26.16 -3.58
C LEU A 178 7.91 25.99 -4.16
N ASP A 179 7.50 26.92 -5.02
CA ASP A 179 6.21 26.89 -5.72
C ASP A 179 6.39 27.18 -7.22
N GLN A 180 5.56 26.54 -8.04
CA GLN A 180 5.44 26.79 -9.50
C GLN A 180 6.74 26.64 -10.30
N PHE A 181 7.25 25.41 -10.38
CA PHE A 181 8.43 25.08 -11.17
C PHE A 181 8.09 24.29 -12.44
N SER A 182 8.54 24.77 -13.60
CA SER A 182 8.34 24.05 -14.86
C SER A 182 9.39 22.94 -15.07
N GLN A 183 10.67 23.22 -14.86
CA GLN A 183 11.76 22.24 -14.91
C GLN A 183 12.75 22.49 -13.79
N ALA A 184 12.96 21.50 -12.93
CA ALA A 184 13.83 21.63 -11.77
C ALA A 184 14.73 20.41 -11.57
N ALA A 185 16.00 20.66 -11.24
CA ALA A 185 16.90 19.67 -10.66
C ALA A 185 17.31 20.15 -9.26
N LEU A 186 17.06 19.33 -8.25
CA LEU A 186 17.22 19.68 -6.84
C LEU A 186 18.08 18.62 -6.15
N ASP A 187 19.12 19.06 -5.47
CA ASP A 187 20.03 18.21 -4.71
C ASP A 187 20.30 18.81 -3.32
N GLY A 188 20.46 17.95 -2.31
CA GLY A 188 21.00 18.34 -1.01
C GLY A 188 20.09 19.24 -0.17
N PHE A 189 18.86 18.81 0.11
CA PHE A 189 17.90 19.58 0.93
C PHE A 189 17.72 18.97 2.33
N SER A 190 17.90 19.78 3.38
CA SER A 190 17.63 19.32 4.76
C SER A 190 16.13 19.33 5.08
N ALA A 191 15.41 20.41 4.73
CA ALA A 191 13.96 20.50 4.88
C ALA A 191 13.33 21.28 3.73
N ALA A 192 12.36 20.70 3.04
CA ALA A 192 11.74 21.34 1.89
C ALA A 192 10.22 21.13 1.82
N VAL A 193 9.50 22.16 1.38
CA VAL A 193 8.09 22.08 0.96
C VAL A 193 8.03 22.47 -0.52
N LEU A 194 7.50 21.59 -1.36
CA LEU A 194 7.48 21.74 -2.81
C LEU A 194 6.04 21.60 -3.31
N ASP A 195 5.58 22.57 -4.09
CA ASP A 195 4.26 22.57 -4.71
C ASP A 195 4.35 22.91 -6.21
N GLN A 196 3.46 22.30 -7.00
CA GLN A 196 3.24 22.58 -8.43
C GLN A 196 4.48 22.44 -9.33
N PHE A 197 4.98 21.21 -9.47
CA PHE A 197 6.12 20.90 -10.34
C PHE A 197 5.70 20.15 -11.61
N THR A 198 6.12 20.64 -12.78
CA THR A 198 5.83 19.95 -14.05
C THR A 198 6.84 18.83 -14.33
N GLN A 199 8.14 19.12 -14.27
CA GLN A 199 9.21 18.13 -14.42
C GLN A 199 10.27 18.36 -13.35
N ALA A 200 10.54 17.33 -12.54
CA ALA A 200 11.48 17.46 -11.43
C ALA A 200 12.37 16.22 -11.27
N VAL A 201 13.64 16.46 -10.96
CA VAL A 201 14.60 15.44 -10.49
C VAL A 201 15.07 15.87 -9.11
N LEU A 202 14.86 15.02 -8.12
CA LEU A 202 15.12 15.31 -6.71
C LEU A 202 16.05 14.24 -6.14
N ASP A 203 17.12 14.67 -5.49
CA ASP A 203 18.09 13.80 -4.81
C ASP A 203 18.45 14.34 -3.42
N GLN A 204 18.76 13.44 -2.50
CA GLN A 204 19.27 13.71 -1.15
C GLN A 204 18.41 14.66 -0.29
N PHE A 205 17.19 14.24 0.03
CA PHE A 205 16.28 14.99 0.90
C PHE A 205 16.18 14.35 2.30
N SER A 206 16.45 15.13 3.35
CA SER A 206 16.26 14.64 4.73
C SER A 206 14.79 14.69 5.14
N THR A 207 14.08 15.80 4.91
CA THR A 207 12.64 15.90 5.17
C THR A 207 11.95 16.70 4.07
N ALA A 208 10.92 16.13 3.47
CA ALA A 208 10.24 16.77 2.35
C ALA A 208 8.71 16.57 2.39
N ILE A 209 7.99 17.62 1.98
CA ILE A 209 6.56 17.56 1.65
C ILE A 209 6.42 17.98 0.20
N LEU A 210 5.81 17.12 -0.61
CA LEU A 210 5.69 17.31 -2.06
C LEU A 210 4.22 17.20 -2.46
N ASP A 211 3.72 18.19 -3.19
CA ASP A 211 2.36 18.22 -3.71
C ASP A 211 2.36 18.60 -5.21
N GLN A 212 1.42 18.03 -5.97
CA GLN A 212 1.11 18.34 -7.37
C GLN A 212 2.31 18.23 -8.34
N PHE A 213 2.78 17.00 -8.56
CA PHE A 213 3.85 16.71 -9.51
C PHE A 213 3.33 16.01 -10.77
N THR A 214 3.70 16.52 -11.95
CA THR A 214 3.34 15.84 -13.21
C THR A 214 4.32 14.71 -13.54
N VAL A 215 5.62 14.99 -13.59
CA VAL A 215 6.67 13.97 -13.79
C VAL A 215 7.79 14.20 -12.79
N ALA A 216 8.08 13.19 -11.97
CA ALA A 216 9.10 13.26 -10.95
C ALA A 216 9.99 12.01 -10.92
N MET A 217 11.30 12.22 -10.77
CA MET A 217 12.27 11.20 -10.39
C MET A 217 12.82 11.57 -9.02
N LEU A 218 12.71 10.66 -8.05
CA LEU A 218 13.02 10.91 -6.65
C LEU A 218 13.98 9.84 -6.13
N ASP A 219 15.09 10.27 -5.54
CA ASP A 219 16.10 9.39 -4.95
C ASP A 219 16.54 9.93 -3.57
N GLY A 220 16.81 9.02 -2.63
CA GLY A 220 17.48 9.35 -1.37
C GLY A 220 16.65 10.21 -0.40
N PHE A 221 15.50 9.71 0.06
CA PHE A 221 14.63 10.41 1.01
C PHE A 221 14.61 9.75 2.40
N SER A 222 14.92 10.52 3.46
CA SER A 222 14.81 10.01 4.83
C SER A 222 13.38 10.06 5.36
N THR A 223 12.65 11.15 5.17
CA THR A 223 11.24 11.27 5.54
C THR A 223 10.48 12.11 4.52
N ALA A 224 9.43 11.55 3.93
CA ALA A 224 8.70 12.21 2.86
C ALA A 224 7.17 12.04 2.97
N ILE A 225 6.44 13.10 2.63
CA ILE A 225 4.99 13.06 2.38
C ILE A 225 4.78 13.50 0.93
N LEU A 226 4.11 12.67 0.15
CA LEU A 226 3.89 12.88 -1.28
C LEU A 226 2.39 12.79 -1.58
N ASP A 227 1.85 13.81 -2.27
CA ASP A 227 0.46 13.87 -2.72
C ASP A 227 0.36 14.30 -4.19
N GLN A 228 -0.65 13.78 -4.90
CA GLN A 228 -1.05 14.14 -6.26
C GLN A 228 0.08 14.07 -7.32
N PHE A 229 0.53 12.85 -7.63
CA PHE A 229 1.53 12.61 -8.67
C PHE A 229 0.92 11.94 -9.91
N THR A 230 1.23 12.47 -11.09
CA THR A 230 0.83 11.81 -12.34
C THR A 230 1.79 10.67 -12.69
N VAL A 231 3.11 10.93 -12.78
CA VAL A 231 4.13 9.91 -13.03
C VAL A 231 5.29 10.10 -12.05
N ALA A 232 5.62 9.05 -11.31
CA ALA A 232 6.74 9.06 -10.38
C ALA A 232 7.63 7.81 -10.50
N VAL A 233 8.94 8.00 -10.41
CA VAL A 233 9.92 6.93 -10.19
C VAL A 233 10.64 7.25 -8.88
N MET A 234 10.65 6.29 -7.96
CA MET A 234 11.13 6.49 -6.60
C MET A 234 12.10 5.39 -6.20
N ASP A 235 13.21 5.80 -5.59
CA ASP A 235 14.22 4.91 -5.05
C ASP A 235 14.70 5.41 -3.67
N GLN A 236 15.13 4.48 -2.80
CA GLN A 236 15.78 4.77 -1.53
C GLN A 236 14.98 5.65 -0.55
N PHE A 237 13.83 5.15 -0.06
CA PHE A 237 13.01 5.84 0.93
C PHE A 237 13.04 5.14 2.30
N THR A 238 13.38 5.89 3.35
CA THR A 238 13.36 5.34 4.72
C THR A 238 11.95 5.36 5.33
N GLN A 239 11.27 6.50 5.29
CA GLN A 239 9.88 6.66 5.78
C GLN A 239 9.08 7.51 4.80
N ALA A 240 7.97 6.97 4.30
CA ALA A 240 7.15 7.68 3.32
C ALA A 240 5.64 7.49 3.56
N ALA A 241 4.88 8.55 3.33
CA ALA A 241 3.42 8.50 3.17
C ALA A 241 3.09 9.02 1.76
N LEU A 242 2.39 8.20 0.98
CA LEU A 242 2.11 8.46 -0.43
C LEU A 242 0.61 8.37 -0.68
N ASP A 243 0.05 9.41 -1.30
CA ASP A 243 -1.37 9.48 -1.69
C ASP A 243 -1.50 10.00 -3.14
N GLY A 244 -2.48 9.47 -3.87
CA GLY A 244 -2.90 10.01 -5.17
C GLY A 244 -1.89 9.87 -6.31
N PHE A 245 -1.65 8.65 -6.79
CA PHE A 245 -0.71 8.38 -7.88
C PHE A 245 -1.37 7.78 -9.12
N SER A 246 -1.14 8.36 -10.30
CA SER A 246 -1.62 7.77 -11.56
C SER A 246 -0.72 6.63 -12.07
N ALA A 247 0.60 6.81 -12.03
CA ALA A 247 1.57 5.76 -12.37
C ALA A 247 2.84 5.92 -11.53
N ALA A 248 3.26 4.85 -10.85
CA ALA A 248 4.43 4.90 -9.98
C ALA A 248 5.29 3.63 -10.06
N ILE A 249 6.61 3.80 -10.02
CA ILE A 249 7.59 2.73 -9.80
C ILE A 249 8.31 3.05 -8.49
N LEU A 250 8.26 2.12 -7.53
CA LEU A 250 8.80 2.29 -6.20
C LEU A 250 9.79 1.15 -5.89
N ASP A 251 11.00 1.52 -5.53
CA ASP A 251 12.06 0.60 -5.13
C ASP A 251 12.68 1.01 -3.77
N GLN A 252 13.10 0.02 -2.99
CA GLN A 252 13.88 0.17 -1.76
C GLN A 252 13.25 1.07 -0.70
N PHE A 253 12.06 0.68 -0.24
CA PHE A 253 11.34 1.35 0.85
C PHE A 253 11.50 0.60 2.19
N SER A 254 11.95 1.28 3.24
CA SER A 254 11.94 0.69 4.59
C SER A 254 10.53 0.69 5.18
N THR A 255 9.88 1.86 5.25
CA THR A 255 8.54 2.00 5.82
C THR A 255 7.67 2.89 4.94
N ALA A 256 6.54 2.36 4.47
CA ALA A 256 5.66 3.09 3.57
C ALA A 256 4.17 2.90 3.88
N ILE A 257 3.41 3.98 3.81
CA ILE A 257 1.95 3.96 3.72
C ILE A 257 1.60 4.45 2.31
N LEU A 258 0.81 3.64 1.59
CA LEU A 258 0.47 3.89 0.20
C LEU A 258 -1.05 3.87 0.04
N ASP A 259 -1.61 4.96 -0.50
CA ASP A 259 -3.04 5.12 -0.78
C ASP A 259 -3.27 5.66 -2.20
N GLN A 260 -4.41 5.29 -2.80
CA GLN A 260 -4.91 5.78 -4.09
C GLN A 260 -3.94 5.71 -5.27
N PHE A 261 -3.52 4.49 -5.63
CA PHE A 261 -2.67 4.25 -6.80
C PHE A 261 -3.47 3.67 -7.97
N THR A 262 -3.34 4.26 -9.16
CA THR A 262 -3.97 3.73 -10.38
C THR A 262 -3.12 2.60 -10.99
N LEU A 263 -1.80 2.81 -11.16
CA LEU A 263 -0.84 1.81 -11.62
C LEU A 263 0.43 1.87 -10.78
N ALA A 264 0.86 0.74 -10.20
CA ALA A 264 2.08 0.68 -9.40
C ALA A 264 2.94 -0.57 -9.69
N ALA A 265 4.26 -0.40 -9.65
CA ALA A 265 5.22 -1.49 -9.52
C ALA A 265 6.03 -1.26 -8.23
N LEU A 266 5.98 -2.24 -7.33
CA LEU A 266 6.55 -2.15 -5.98
C LEU A 266 7.61 -3.25 -5.80
N ASP A 267 8.83 -2.85 -5.45
CA ASP A 267 9.96 -3.75 -5.16
C ASP A 267 10.68 -3.38 -3.86
N GLN A 268 11.22 -4.39 -3.16
CA GLN A 268 12.07 -4.28 -1.98
C GLN A 268 11.52 -3.43 -0.82
N PHE A 269 10.39 -3.86 -0.25
CA PHE A 269 9.78 -3.20 0.91
C PHE A 269 10.05 -3.96 2.22
N THR A 270 10.43 -3.25 3.29
CA THR A 270 10.50 -3.86 4.64
C THR A 270 9.12 -3.89 5.31
N LEU A 271 8.41 -2.75 5.36
CA LEU A 271 7.04 -2.66 5.86
C LEU A 271 6.19 -1.76 4.97
N GLY A 272 5.12 -2.32 4.38
CA GLY A 272 4.15 -1.57 3.57
C GLY A 272 2.72 -1.71 4.09
N VAL A 273 1.99 -0.60 4.21
CA VAL A 273 0.53 -0.57 4.38
C VAL A 273 -0.09 -0.05 3.09
N LEU A 274 -0.87 -0.87 2.40
CA LEU A 274 -1.39 -0.59 1.06
C LEU A 274 -2.92 -0.48 1.09
N ASP A 275 -3.46 0.60 0.53
CA ASP A 275 -4.89 0.85 0.35
C ASP A 275 -5.22 1.44 -1.04
N GLN A 276 -6.43 1.17 -1.54
CA GLN A 276 -7.01 1.73 -2.79
C GLN A 276 -6.14 1.67 -4.06
N PHE A 277 -5.57 0.52 -4.38
CA PHE A 277 -4.85 0.29 -5.65
C PHE A 277 -5.78 -0.23 -6.76
N MET A 278 -5.78 0.38 -7.95
CA MET A 278 -6.50 -0.17 -9.12
C MET A 278 -5.73 -1.34 -9.76
N ALA A 279 -4.41 -1.26 -9.89
CA ALA A 279 -3.54 -2.37 -10.28
C ALA A 279 -2.10 -2.21 -9.76
N ALA A 280 -1.52 -3.29 -9.24
CA ALA A 280 -0.17 -3.31 -8.71
C ALA A 280 0.57 -4.62 -9.03
N VAL A 281 1.89 -4.53 -9.29
CA VAL A 281 2.82 -5.66 -9.28
C VAL A 281 3.70 -5.55 -8.04
N LEU A 282 3.83 -6.64 -7.29
CA LEU A 282 4.57 -6.68 -6.03
C LEU A 282 5.70 -7.70 -6.10
N ASP A 283 6.89 -7.30 -5.66
CA ASP A 283 8.06 -8.17 -5.47
C ASP A 283 8.78 -7.82 -4.15
N GLN A 284 9.39 -8.82 -3.52
CA GLN A 284 10.26 -8.71 -2.33
C GLN A 284 9.75 -7.85 -1.14
N PHE A 285 8.61 -8.21 -0.55
CA PHE A 285 8.15 -7.64 0.73
C PHE A 285 8.60 -8.48 1.92
N THR A 286 9.06 -7.84 3.02
CA THR A 286 9.23 -8.54 4.31
C THR A 286 7.90 -8.65 5.05
N PHE A 287 7.14 -7.55 5.15
CA PHE A 287 5.77 -7.52 5.68
C PHE A 287 4.89 -6.56 4.86
N ALA A 288 3.69 -7.01 4.48
CA ALA A 288 2.72 -6.21 3.73
C ALA A 288 1.32 -6.36 4.34
N TYR A 289 0.66 -5.23 4.64
CA TYR A 289 -0.72 -5.19 5.11
C TYR A 289 -1.61 -4.60 4.01
N PHE A 290 -2.59 -5.37 3.55
CA PHE A 290 -3.51 -4.97 2.48
C PHE A 290 -4.89 -4.68 3.03
N HIS A 291 -5.47 -3.52 2.70
CA HIS A 291 -6.88 -3.24 2.97
C HIS A 291 -7.72 -3.46 1.69
N SER A 292 -8.74 -4.33 1.79
CA SER A 292 -9.89 -4.51 0.89
C SER A 292 -9.74 -5.08 -0.55
N LEU A 293 -8.62 -4.94 -1.27
CA LEU A 293 -8.54 -5.35 -2.70
C LEU A 293 -7.85 -6.70 -2.98
N ALA A 294 -6.92 -7.15 -2.14
CA ALA A 294 -6.29 -8.48 -2.31
C ALA A 294 -7.35 -9.59 -2.25
N VAL A 295 -8.31 -9.48 -1.33
CA VAL A 295 -9.41 -10.43 -1.19
C VAL A 295 -10.25 -10.53 -2.47
N GLN A 296 -10.56 -9.41 -3.14
CA GLN A 296 -11.40 -9.46 -4.35
C GLN A 296 -10.65 -9.98 -5.58
N ALA A 297 -9.38 -9.62 -5.76
CA ALA A 297 -8.56 -10.13 -6.86
C ALA A 297 -8.23 -11.63 -6.67
N LEU A 298 -7.83 -12.02 -5.45
CA LEU A 298 -7.62 -13.42 -5.09
C LEU A 298 -8.93 -14.21 -5.14
N ASP A 299 -10.06 -13.63 -4.74
CA ASP A 299 -11.38 -14.26 -4.88
C ASP A 299 -11.79 -14.43 -6.35
N ALA A 300 -11.46 -13.46 -7.21
CA ALA A 300 -11.72 -13.53 -8.65
C ALA A 300 -10.85 -14.59 -9.35
N GLU A 301 -9.63 -14.84 -8.88
CA GLU A 301 -8.72 -15.83 -9.45
C GLU A 301 -8.89 -17.22 -8.83
N PHE A 302 -8.75 -17.33 -7.51
CA PHE A 302 -8.77 -18.58 -6.76
C PHE A 302 -10.20 -18.98 -6.33
N GLY A 303 -10.98 -18.03 -5.82
CA GLY A 303 -12.37 -18.27 -5.43
C GLY A 303 -13.26 -18.65 -6.62
N ALA A 304 -13.08 -18.02 -7.79
CA ALA A 304 -13.84 -18.37 -9.00
C ALA A 304 -13.52 -19.79 -9.48
N THR A 305 -12.26 -20.21 -9.41
CA THR A 305 -11.85 -21.60 -9.71
C THR A 305 -12.52 -22.56 -8.74
N ALA A 306 -12.51 -22.25 -7.43
CA ALA A 306 -13.15 -23.07 -6.41
C ALA A 306 -14.67 -23.18 -6.62
N ARG A 307 -15.35 -22.09 -6.99
CA ARG A 307 -16.81 -22.09 -7.22
C ARG A 307 -17.25 -22.78 -8.53
N SER A 308 -16.37 -22.84 -9.53
CA SER A 308 -16.69 -23.41 -10.85
C SER A 308 -16.19 -24.84 -11.06
N GLN A 309 -15.60 -25.47 -10.02
CA GLN A 309 -15.11 -26.84 -10.11
C GLN A 309 -16.23 -27.85 -10.41
N SER A 310 -15.88 -28.89 -11.17
CA SER A 310 -16.85 -29.87 -11.67
C SER A 310 -17.55 -30.66 -10.57
N GLY A 311 -16.88 -30.92 -9.44
CA GLY A 311 -17.48 -31.58 -8.28
C GLY A 311 -18.70 -30.82 -7.74
N LEU A 312 -18.61 -29.50 -7.57
CA LEU A 312 -19.74 -28.68 -7.11
C LEU A 312 -20.88 -28.65 -8.15
N ALA A 313 -20.53 -28.61 -9.43
CA ALA A 313 -21.50 -28.67 -10.52
C ALA A 313 -22.22 -30.03 -10.57
N ALA A 314 -21.52 -31.14 -10.32
CA ALA A 314 -22.08 -32.50 -10.38
C ALA A 314 -23.20 -32.73 -9.35
N ILE A 315 -23.10 -32.08 -8.18
CA ILE A 315 -24.12 -32.11 -7.12
C ILE A 315 -25.14 -30.97 -7.22
N ASN A 316 -25.11 -30.18 -8.29
CA ASN A 316 -25.96 -29.01 -8.52
C ASN A 316 -25.90 -27.96 -7.38
N ALA A 317 -24.73 -27.78 -6.76
CA ALA A 317 -24.57 -26.79 -5.69
C ALA A 317 -24.85 -25.35 -6.16
N PRO A 318 -24.33 -24.87 -7.33
CA PRO A 318 -24.61 -23.49 -7.78
C PRO A 318 -26.11 -23.19 -7.98
N GLN A 319 -26.90 -24.18 -8.38
CA GLN A 319 -28.34 -24.04 -8.55
C GLN A 319 -29.08 -24.02 -7.21
N ALA A 320 -28.59 -24.75 -6.19
CA ALA A 320 -29.15 -24.73 -4.85
C ALA A 320 -29.03 -23.34 -4.21
N LEU A 321 -27.91 -22.64 -4.47
CA LEU A 321 -27.64 -21.27 -3.98
C LEU A 321 -28.65 -20.22 -4.45
N LEU A 322 -29.47 -20.52 -5.46
CA LEU A 322 -30.57 -19.64 -5.87
C LEU A 322 -31.77 -19.70 -4.90
N THR A 323 -31.81 -20.69 -4.01
CA THR A 323 -32.90 -20.94 -3.07
C THR A 323 -32.49 -20.65 -1.63
N SER A 324 -31.29 -21.05 -1.24
CA SER A 324 -30.73 -20.90 0.12
C SER A 324 -29.21 -20.87 0.04
N THR A 325 -28.57 -20.12 0.94
CA THR A 325 -27.12 -19.91 1.03
C THR A 325 -26.50 -20.39 2.35
N GLY A 326 -27.30 -20.96 3.25
CA GLY A 326 -26.91 -21.40 4.59
C GLY A 326 -27.05 -20.34 5.69
N ALA A 327 -27.71 -19.21 5.39
CA ALA A 327 -27.77 -18.07 6.28
C ALA A 327 -28.39 -18.42 7.65
N GLY A 328 -27.70 -18.03 8.72
CA GLY A 328 -28.17 -18.24 10.09
C GLY A 328 -27.94 -19.65 10.65
N VAL A 329 -27.23 -20.51 9.92
CA VAL A 329 -26.84 -21.85 10.35
C VAL A 329 -25.37 -21.86 10.77
N VAL A 330 -25.05 -22.57 11.85
CA VAL A 330 -23.67 -22.80 12.32
C VAL A 330 -23.23 -24.23 12.01
N VAL A 331 -22.15 -24.37 11.24
CA VAL A 331 -21.51 -25.65 10.92
C VAL A 331 -20.21 -25.79 11.72
N ALA A 332 -20.19 -26.69 12.70
CA ALA A 332 -18.96 -27.04 13.39
C ALA A 332 -18.07 -27.92 12.51
N VAL A 333 -16.84 -27.48 12.28
CA VAL A 333 -15.80 -28.25 11.60
C VAL A 333 -14.87 -28.78 12.68
N ILE A 334 -15.05 -30.06 13.03
CA ILE A 334 -14.23 -30.77 14.00
C ILE A 334 -13.09 -31.46 13.23
N ASP A 335 -11.89 -30.89 13.25
CA ASP A 335 -10.78 -31.24 12.35
C ASP A 335 -9.38 -30.85 12.89
N SER A 336 -8.37 -30.55 12.05
CA SER A 336 -7.00 -30.12 12.43
C SER A 336 -6.91 -28.67 12.94
N GLY A 337 -8.01 -27.93 12.90
CA GLY A 337 -8.04 -26.49 13.11
C GLY A 337 -8.29 -25.74 11.81
N ILE A 338 -8.39 -24.41 11.89
CA ILE A 338 -8.54 -23.54 10.71
C ILE A 338 -7.50 -22.44 10.82
N SER A 339 -6.58 -22.36 9.86
CA SER A 339 -5.60 -21.26 9.77
C SER A 339 -6.30 -19.94 9.44
N ASP A 340 -5.67 -18.81 9.80
CA ASP A 340 -6.09 -17.49 9.32
C ASP A 340 -6.09 -17.49 7.79
N HIS A 341 -7.28 -17.33 7.20
CA HIS A 341 -7.50 -17.49 5.78
C HIS A 341 -8.47 -16.41 5.29
N TRP A 342 -7.95 -15.47 4.51
CA TRP A 342 -8.69 -14.31 4.01
C TRP A 342 -10.06 -14.62 3.37
N TYR A 343 -10.20 -15.77 2.71
CA TYR A 343 -11.46 -16.24 2.11
C TYR A 343 -12.55 -16.64 3.14
N LEU A 344 -12.15 -17.04 4.35
CA LEU A 344 -13.05 -17.54 5.40
C LEU A 344 -13.32 -16.51 6.51
N ASN A 345 -12.56 -15.43 6.59
CA ASN A 345 -12.55 -14.51 7.75
C ASN A 345 -13.91 -13.91 8.11
N SER A 346 -14.83 -13.73 7.14
CA SER A 346 -16.17 -13.23 7.43
C SER A 346 -17.17 -14.31 7.90
N GLN A 347 -16.79 -15.59 7.84
CA GLN A 347 -17.66 -16.72 8.14
C GLN A 347 -17.17 -17.57 9.31
N ILE A 348 -16.13 -17.17 10.04
CA ILE A 348 -15.73 -17.87 11.27
C ILE A 348 -16.61 -17.43 12.44
N ALA A 349 -17.31 -18.39 13.04
CA ALA A 349 -18.11 -18.20 14.25
C ALA A 349 -17.20 -18.02 15.47
N PRO A 350 -17.60 -17.20 16.46
CA PRO A 350 -16.91 -17.16 17.74
C PRO A 350 -17.13 -18.47 18.52
N GLY A 351 -16.26 -18.75 19.50
CA GLY A 351 -16.41 -19.90 20.40
C GLY A 351 -15.69 -21.16 19.94
N GLY A 352 -14.82 -21.07 18.94
CA GLY A 352 -13.92 -22.15 18.57
C GLY A 352 -13.00 -22.58 19.71
N TYR A 353 -12.48 -23.80 19.64
CA TYR A 353 -11.69 -24.40 20.73
C TYR A 353 -10.70 -25.44 20.22
N ASP A 354 -9.56 -25.51 20.89
CA ASP A 354 -8.51 -26.48 20.62
C ASP A 354 -8.44 -27.56 21.71
N PHE A 355 -8.75 -28.80 21.35
CA PHE A 355 -8.66 -29.96 22.22
C PHE A 355 -7.31 -30.69 22.16
N VAL A 356 -6.41 -30.27 21.27
CA VAL A 356 -5.01 -30.72 21.22
C VAL A 356 -4.21 -29.98 22.30
N ASP A 357 -4.26 -28.65 22.28
CA ASP A 357 -3.51 -27.79 23.20
C ASP A 357 -4.32 -27.31 24.42
N PHE A 358 -5.62 -27.60 24.44
CA PHE A 358 -6.57 -27.27 25.52
C PHE A 358 -6.72 -25.77 25.77
N ASP A 359 -6.87 -24.99 24.71
CA ASP A 359 -7.14 -23.56 24.79
C ASP A 359 -8.24 -23.10 23.80
N ALA A 360 -8.42 -21.78 23.70
CA ALA A 360 -9.48 -21.17 22.90
C ALA A 360 -9.01 -20.77 21.49
N ASP A 361 -7.81 -21.19 21.07
CA ASP A 361 -7.24 -20.87 19.76
C ASP A 361 -7.26 -22.11 18.85
N PRO A 362 -8.30 -22.32 18.04
CA PRO A 362 -8.44 -23.50 17.18
C PRO A 362 -7.65 -23.36 15.86
N ALA A 363 -6.58 -22.56 15.85
CA ALA A 363 -5.74 -22.39 14.68
C ALA A 363 -5.15 -23.74 14.26
N ASP A 364 -5.05 -23.95 12.94
CA ASP A 364 -4.30 -25.09 12.41
C ASP A 364 -2.81 -24.73 12.51
N GLU A 365 -2.05 -25.51 13.29
CA GLU A 365 -0.65 -25.24 13.62
C GLU A 365 0.27 -26.39 13.18
N THR A 366 1.48 -26.04 12.76
CA THR A 366 2.58 -26.99 12.49
C THR A 366 3.56 -27.02 13.65
N ASN A 367 4.24 -28.15 13.86
CA ASN A 367 5.30 -28.25 14.85
C ASN A 367 6.66 -28.64 14.24
N GLY A 368 6.69 -29.04 12.95
CA GLY A 368 7.90 -29.40 12.22
C GLY A 368 8.55 -30.70 12.68
N ILE A 369 7.80 -31.56 13.38
CA ILE A 369 8.21 -32.85 13.92
C ILE A 369 7.38 -33.95 13.24
N ASP A 370 7.99 -35.11 13.00
CA ASP A 370 7.32 -36.35 12.58
C ASP A 370 6.95 -37.11 13.88
N ASP A 371 5.81 -36.76 14.50
CA ASP A 371 5.41 -37.30 15.81
C ASP A 371 4.96 -38.77 15.73
N ASP A 372 4.51 -39.21 14.56
CA ASP A 372 4.01 -40.57 14.33
C ASP A 372 5.06 -41.54 13.75
N GLY A 373 6.17 -41.01 13.22
CA GLY A 373 7.33 -41.74 12.72
C GLY A 373 7.15 -42.38 11.34
N ASP A 374 6.20 -41.90 10.53
CA ASP A 374 5.91 -42.44 9.20
C ASP A 374 6.82 -41.87 8.10
N GLY A 375 7.58 -40.82 8.41
CA GLY A 375 8.53 -40.15 7.53
C GLY A 375 7.94 -38.97 6.73
N MET A 376 6.69 -38.62 6.97
CA MET A 376 6.08 -37.33 6.62
C MET A 376 6.15 -36.39 7.82
N VAL A 377 5.91 -35.10 7.58
CA VAL A 377 5.96 -34.06 8.63
C VAL A 377 4.77 -33.16 8.39
N ASP A 378 3.93 -33.00 9.41
CA ASP A 378 2.77 -32.12 9.42
C ASP A 378 1.80 -32.40 8.26
N GLU A 379 1.60 -33.64 7.81
CA GLU A 379 0.80 -33.95 6.61
C GLU A 379 -0.71 -33.77 6.79
N SER A 380 -1.18 -33.55 8.02
CA SER A 380 -2.55 -33.14 8.31
C SER A 380 -2.74 -31.62 8.37
N PHE A 381 -1.66 -30.83 8.31
CA PHE A 381 -1.75 -29.37 8.27
C PHE A 381 -2.56 -28.89 7.06
N GLY A 382 -3.46 -27.95 7.32
CA GLY A 382 -4.35 -27.36 6.32
C GLY A 382 -5.57 -28.20 5.98
N HIS A 383 -5.73 -29.41 6.55
CA HIS A 383 -6.88 -30.28 6.29
C HIS A 383 -8.20 -29.64 6.74
N GLY A 384 -8.27 -29.15 7.98
CA GLY A 384 -9.45 -28.48 8.51
C GLY A 384 -9.76 -27.17 7.78
N THR A 385 -8.73 -26.40 7.42
CA THR A 385 -8.86 -25.23 6.56
C THR A 385 -9.47 -25.59 5.20
N HIS A 386 -9.05 -26.70 4.59
CA HIS A 386 -9.59 -27.20 3.31
C HIS A 386 -11.04 -27.62 3.40
N VAL A 387 -11.38 -28.36 4.45
CA VAL A 387 -12.74 -28.81 4.77
C VAL A 387 -13.67 -27.62 4.99
N ALA A 388 -13.23 -26.61 5.75
CA ALA A 388 -14.00 -25.39 6.00
C ALA A 388 -14.31 -24.61 4.71
N GLY A 389 -13.34 -24.50 3.80
CA GLY A 389 -13.56 -23.91 2.49
C GLY A 389 -14.63 -24.65 1.68
N ILE A 390 -14.71 -25.98 1.76
CA ILE A 390 -15.73 -26.74 1.04
C ILE A 390 -17.12 -26.49 1.63
N VAL A 391 -17.24 -26.40 2.96
CA VAL A 391 -18.49 -25.99 3.61
C VAL A 391 -18.91 -24.61 3.10
N ASN A 392 -17.99 -23.64 3.09
CA ASN A 392 -18.27 -22.29 2.60
C ASN A 392 -18.65 -22.26 1.11
N LEU A 393 -18.03 -23.07 0.26
CA LEU A 393 -18.37 -23.14 -1.16
C LEU A 393 -19.79 -23.66 -1.42
N VAL A 394 -20.31 -24.52 -0.53
CA VAL A 394 -21.67 -25.06 -0.64
C VAL A 394 -22.71 -24.20 0.10
N ALA A 395 -22.35 -23.61 1.22
CA ALA A 395 -23.20 -22.78 2.07
C ALA A 395 -22.47 -21.47 2.45
N PRO A 396 -22.38 -20.50 1.52
CA PRO A 396 -21.51 -19.33 1.66
C PRO A 396 -21.89 -18.36 2.78
N ASP A 397 -23.14 -18.39 3.26
CA ASP A 397 -23.63 -17.54 4.36
C ASP A 397 -23.78 -18.31 5.69
N ALA A 398 -23.38 -19.59 5.74
CA ALA A 398 -23.28 -20.32 6.98
C ALA A 398 -22.03 -19.90 7.76
N MET A 399 -22.15 -19.83 9.08
CA MET A 399 -21.02 -19.59 9.96
C MET A 399 -20.32 -20.91 10.29
N ILE A 400 -18.99 -20.92 10.33
CA ILE A 400 -18.15 -22.09 10.58
C ILE A 400 -17.59 -21.99 11.99
N LEU A 401 -17.87 -22.97 12.85
CA LEU A 401 -17.31 -23.09 14.19
C LEU A 401 -16.07 -24.00 14.15
N PRO A 402 -14.83 -23.45 14.23
CA PRO A 402 -13.60 -24.25 14.21
C PRO A 402 -13.41 -25.00 15.53
N ILE A 403 -13.19 -26.31 15.45
CA ILE A 403 -12.83 -27.14 16.61
C ILE A 403 -11.66 -28.05 16.24
N ARG A 404 -10.50 -27.83 16.87
CA ARG A 404 -9.28 -28.62 16.62
C ARG A 404 -9.25 -29.85 17.51
N VAL A 405 -9.10 -31.03 16.91
CA VAL A 405 -9.08 -32.33 17.61
C VAL A 405 -8.02 -33.30 17.11
N GLN A 406 -7.33 -32.96 16.01
CA GLN A 406 -6.18 -33.69 15.52
C GLN A 406 -4.97 -32.78 15.45
N ASP A 407 -3.81 -33.32 15.80
CA ASP A 407 -2.51 -32.64 15.67
C ASP A 407 -2.06 -32.61 14.19
N SER A 408 -0.88 -32.06 13.95
CA SER A 408 -0.36 -31.83 12.60
C SER A 408 -0.03 -33.11 11.83
N ASP A 409 0.14 -34.25 12.50
CA ASP A 409 0.34 -35.58 11.90
C ASP A 409 -0.95 -36.45 11.96
N GLY A 410 -2.10 -35.83 12.26
CA GLY A 410 -3.41 -36.49 12.21
C GLY A 410 -3.71 -37.42 13.38
N GLY A 411 -2.94 -37.31 14.46
CA GLY A 411 -3.15 -37.97 15.74
C GLY A 411 -4.50 -37.57 16.34
N ARG A 412 -5.36 -38.57 16.61
CA ARG A 412 -6.73 -38.34 17.08
C ARG A 412 -7.22 -39.42 18.02
N TRP A 413 -8.09 -39.04 18.96
CA TRP A 413 -8.63 -39.94 19.97
C TRP A 413 -10.15 -39.88 20.02
N SER A 414 -10.79 -41.07 20.03
CA SER A 414 -12.26 -41.16 20.04
C SER A 414 -12.94 -40.48 21.22
N PHE A 415 -12.25 -40.30 22.37
CA PHE A 415 -12.81 -39.58 23.51
C PHE A 415 -12.73 -38.06 23.35
N ILE A 416 -11.66 -37.54 22.73
CA ILE A 416 -11.55 -36.11 22.37
C ILE A 416 -12.62 -35.76 21.33
N MET A 417 -12.80 -36.60 20.30
CA MET A 417 -13.88 -36.41 19.32
C MET A 417 -15.27 -36.39 19.99
N ALA A 418 -15.50 -37.24 20.98
CA ALA A 418 -16.77 -37.29 21.70
C ALA A 418 -17.02 -36.05 22.57
N GLU A 419 -15.95 -35.47 23.15
CA GLU A 419 -16.01 -34.22 23.89
C GLU A 419 -16.24 -33.03 22.96
N ALA A 420 -15.53 -32.97 21.84
CA ALA A 420 -15.69 -31.96 20.81
C ALA A 420 -17.10 -31.93 20.20
N ILE A 421 -17.73 -33.10 19.97
CA ILE A 421 -19.13 -33.18 19.52
C ILE A 421 -20.06 -32.55 20.57
N GLN A 422 -19.89 -32.86 21.85
CA GLN A 422 -20.70 -32.25 22.91
C GLN A 422 -20.47 -30.74 22.98
N TYR A 423 -19.22 -30.31 22.90
CA TYR A 423 -18.86 -28.89 22.89
C TYR A 423 -19.49 -28.14 21.71
N ALA A 424 -19.47 -28.71 20.50
CA ALA A 424 -20.08 -28.12 19.32
C ALA A 424 -21.59 -27.86 19.51
N VAL A 425 -22.30 -28.85 20.07
CA VAL A 425 -23.73 -28.72 20.42
C VAL A 425 -23.94 -27.61 21.45
N ASP A 426 -23.10 -27.56 22.49
CA ASP A 426 -23.22 -26.57 23.56
C ASP A 426 -22.88 -25.14 23.09
N GLN A 427 -22.03 -25.00 22.06
CA GLN A 427 -21.76 -23.73 21.37
C GLN A 427 -22.83 -23.34 20.33
N GLY A 428 -23.85 -24.18 20.14
CA GLY A 428 -24.98 -23.89 19.25
C GLY A 428 -24.73 -24.24 17.78
N ALA A 429 -23.90 -25.24 17.49
CA ALA A 429 -23.81 -25.78 16.14
C ALA A 429 -25.12 -26.47 15.73
N ASP A 430 -25.55 -26.27 14.49
CA ASP A 430 -26.71 -26.94 13.89
C ASP A 430 -26.29 -28.17 13.06
N VAL A 431 -25.07 -28.12 12.51
CA VAL A 431 -24.44 -29.20 11.75
C VAL A 431 -23.03 -29.44 12.29
N ILE A 432 -22.61 -30.70 12.37
CA ILE A 432 -21.25 -31.11 12.72
C ILE A 432 -20.66 -31.87 11.53
N ASN A 433 -19.55 -31.35 10.98
CA ASN A 433 -18.74 -32.02 9.99
C ASN A 433 -17.55 -32.72 10.66
N LEU A 434 -17.41 -34.03 10.40
CA LEU A 434 -16.28 -34.85 10.84
C LEU A 434 -15.63 -35.51 9.62
N SER A 435 -14.68 -34.80 9.02
CA SER A 435 -13.88 -35.29 7.89
C SER A 435 -12.73 -36.21 8.35
N LEU A 436 -12.96 -36.94 9.43
CA LEU A 436 -12.02 -37.82 10.11
C LEU A 436 -12.78 -38.96 10.81
N GLY A 437 -12.04 -40.01 11.18
CA GLY A 437 -12.64 -41.15 11.86
C GLY A 437 -11.63 -42.14 12.39
N VAL A 438 -12.16 -43.13 13.11
CA VAL A 438 -11.43 -44.25 13.69
C VAL A 438 -11.97 -45.58 13.16
N SER A 439 -11.12 -46.59 13.04
CA SER A 439 -11.48 -47.90 12.48
C SER A 439 -12.27 -48.79 13.46
N CYS A 440 -12.27 -48.46 14.75
CA CYS A 440 -12.90 -49.25 15.81
C CYS A 440 -14.09 -48.50 16.44
N PRO A 441 -15.21 -49.18 16.75
CA PRO A 441 -16.34 -48.56 17.42
C PRO A 441 -15.98 -48.16 18.86
N SER A 442 -16.56 -47.06 19.31
CA SER A 442 -16.36 -46.47 20.62
C SER A 442 -17.70 -46.00 21.18
N LYS A 443 -18.15 -46.60 22.29
CA LYS A 443 -19.45 -46.27 22.90
C LYS A 443 -19.57 -44.82 23.33
N VAL A 444 -18.47 -44.20 23.77
CA VAL A 444 -18.48 -42.79 24.17
C VAL A 444 -18.69 -41.88 22.96
N LEU A 445 -18.09 -42.23 21.81
CA LEU A 445 -18.28 -41.50 20.56
C LEU A 445 -19.70 -41.70 20.02
N GLU A 446 -20.23 -42.93 20.08
CA GLU A 446 -21.62 -43.23 19.72
C GLU A 446 -22.62 -42.42 20.57
N TRP A 447 -22.38 -42.33 21.89
CA TRP A 447 -23.22 -41.53 22.78
C TRP A 447 -23.16 -40.03 22.49
N ALA A 448 -22.00 -39.51 22.09
CA ALA A 448 -21.87 -38.11 21.70
C ALA A 448 -22.63 -37.80 20.41
N VAL A 449 -22.57 -38.69 19.41
CA VAL A 449 -23.38 -38.60 18.18
C VAL A 449 -24.87 -38.65 18.51
N ASP A 450 -25.27 -39.58 19.38
CA ASP A 450 -26.66 -39.68 19.84
C ASP A 450 -27.12 -38.40 20.55
N TYR A 451 -26.27 -37.84 21.41
CA TYR A 451 -26.52 -36.58 22.10
C TYR A 451 -26.76 -35.43 21.12
N ALA A 452 -25.87 -35.25 20.13
CA ALA A 452 -26.01 -34.22 19.10
C ALA A 452 -27.32 -34.40 18.32
N ALA A 453 -27.62 -35.61 17.87
CA ALA A 453 -28.83 -35.88 17.14
C ALA A 453 -30.10 -35.61 17.97
N PHE A 454 -30.11 -35.97 19.25
CA PHE A 454 -31.24 -35.67 20.15
C PHE A 454 -31.38 -34.18 20.48
N ALA A 455 -30.29 -33.41 20.41
CA ALA A 455 -30.32 -31.96 20.49
C ALA A 455 -30.78 -31.30 19.18
N GLY A 456 -31.00 -32.07 18.11
CA GLY A 456 -31.41 -31.58 16.79
C GLY A 456 -30.26 -31.25 15.85
N VAL A 457 -29.02 -31.55 16.25
CA VAL A 457 -27.81 -31.24 15.49
C VAL A 457 -27.49 -32.37 14.51
N THR A 458 -27.30 -32.04 13.24
CA THR A 458 -27.01 -33.02 12.18
C THR A 458 -25.53 -33.38 12.18
N VAL A 459 -25.18 -34.67 12.27
CA VAL A 459 -23.78 -35.13 12.23
C VAL A 459 -23.49 -35.77 10.88
N VAL A 460 -22.44 -35.31 10.20
CA VAL A 460 -21.98 -35.80 8.90
C VAL A 460 -20.54 -36.26 9.01
N ALA A 461 -20.21 -37.47 8.55
CA ALA A 461 -18.85 -38.00 8.69
C ALA A 461 -18.36 -38.82 7.49
N ALA A 462 -17.04 -38.79 7.30
CA ALA A 462 -16.35 -39.46 6.20
C ALA A 462 -16.33 -40.99 6.35
N ALA A 463 -16.62 -41.71 5.26
CA ALA A 463 -16.64 -43.18 5.27
C ALA A 463 -15.25 -43.83 5.41
N GLY A 464 -14.18 -43.14 4.99
CA GLY A 464 -12.79 -43.61 5.02
C GLY A 464 -12.20 -43.89 3.63
N ASN A 465 -10.87 -43.98 3.55
CA ASN A 465 -10.10 -43.91 2.30
C ASN A 465 -9.22 -45.16 2.03
N THR A 466 -9.69 -46.37 2.37
CA THR A 466 -8.90 -47.61 2.26
C THR A 466 -9.46 -48.65 1.30
N ASP A 467 -10.37 -48.24 0.40
CA ASP A 467 -11.10 -49.11 -0.55
C ASP A 467 -11.69 -50.35 0.12
N SER A 468 -12.32 -50.15 1.27
CA SER A 468 -12.72 -51.22 2.17
C SER A 468 -14.23 -51.23 2.42
N PRO A 469 -14.84 -52.42 2.64
CA PRO A 469 -16.20 -52.50 3.17
C PRO A 469 -16.32 -52.02 4.63
N ASN A 470 -15.21 -51.61 5.26
CA ASN A 470 -15.16 -51.17 6.65
C ASN A 470 -15.29 -49.65 6.75
N VAL A 471 -16.53 -49.15 6.75
CA VAL A 471 -16.82 -47.74 7.02
C VAL A 471 -16.33 -47.35 8.42
N HIS A 472 -15.62 -46.23 8.52
CA HIS A 472 -15.04 -45.73 9.77
C HIS A 472 -16.12 -45.16 10.72
N TYR A 473 -15.76 -44.97 11.99
CA TYR A 473 -16.61 -44.33 12.99
C TYR A 473 -16.17 -42.87 13.18
N PRO A 474 -17.10 -41.90 13.26
CA PRO A 474 -18.53 -42.09 13.56
C PRO A 474 -19.46 -42.30 12.36
N ALA A 475 -18.96 -42.32 11.12
CA ALA A 475 -19.81 -42.51 9.93
C ALA A 475 -20.68 -43.77 10.04
N ALA A 476 -20.12 -44.90 10.50
CA ALA A 476 -20.87 -46.16 10.67
C ALA A 476 -21.93 -46.17 11.79
N TYR A 477 -22.15 -45.07 12.54
CA TYR A 477 -23.21 -45.01 13.55
C TYR A 477 -24.56 -44.61 12.94
N TYR A 478 -25.63 -45.16 13.49
CA TYR A 478 -27.00 -45.01 12.97
C TYR A 478 -27.51 -43.56 12.83
N ARG A 479 -27.00 -42.63 13.66
CA ARG A 479 -27.43 -41.21 13.67
C ARG A 479 -26.42 -40.27 13.01
N THR A 480 -25.45 -40.82 12.30
CA THR A 480 -24.50 -40.07 11.48
C THR A 480 -24.89 -40.23 10.02
N ILE A 481 -24.80 -39.16 9.23
CA ILE A 481 -24.85 -39.24 7.77
C ILE A 481 -23.46 -39.66 7.28
N ALA A 482 -23.33 -40.90 6.85
CA ALA A 482 -22.07 -41.45 6.32
C ALA A 482 -21.89 -41.07 4.84
N VAL A 483 -20.73 -40.47 4.52
CA VAL A 483 -20.45 -39.95 3.18
C VAL A 483 -19.33 -40.71 2.49
N ALA A 484 -19.64 -41.33 1.35
CA ALA A 484 -18.67 -41.91 0.43
C ALA A 484 -18.22 -40.90 -0.65
N ALA A 485 -17.04 -41.14 -1.23
CA ALA A 485 -16.45 -40.28 -2.25
C ALA A 485 -16.66 -40.87 -3.65
N LEU A 486 -17.06 -40.01 -4.57
CA LEU A 486 -17.13 -40.27 -6.00
C LEU A 486 -16.14 -39.38 -6.75
N GLU A 487 -15.85 -39.76 -7.99
CA GLU A 487 -15.46 -38.82 -9.03
C GLU A 487 -16.68 -37.94 -9.41
N ASP A 488 -16.45 -36.80 -10.07
CA ASP A 488 -17.50 -35.91 -10.57
C ASP A 488 -18.42 -36.58 -11.62
N THR A 489 -17.99 -37.70 -12.18
CA THR A 489 -18.76 -38.54 -13.12
C THR A 489 -19.76 -39.48 -12.44
N GLY A 490 -19.76 -39.57 -11.11
CA GLY A 490 -20.59 -40.49 -10.34
C GLY A 490 -19.99 -41.89 -10.14
N VAL A 491 -18.76 -42.13 -10.63
CA VAL A 491 -18.02 -43.36 -10.36
C VAL A 491 -17.39 -43.30 -8.97
N LYS A 492 -17.44 -44.40 -8.21
CA LYS A 492 -16.82 -44.54 -6.90
C LYS A 492 -15.33 -44.21 -6.97
N ALA A 493 -14.86 -43.31 -6.10
CA ALA A 493 -13.44 -43.04 -5.98
C ALA A 493 -12.71 -44.32 -5.58
N SER A 494 -11.54 -44.56 -6.18
CA SER A 494 -10.78 -45.81 -5.99
C SER A 494 -10.44 -46.08 -4.53
N PHE A 495 -10.26 -45.04 -3.71
CA PHE A 495 -9.98 -45.14 -2.27
C PHE A 495 -11.23 -45.20 -1.38
N SER A 496 -12.43 -44.84 -1.86
CA SER A 496 -13.58 -44.68 -0.98
C SER A 496 -13.98 -45.99 -0.32
N ASN A 497 -14.18 -45.97 0.99
CA ASN A 497 -14.89 -47.03 1.69
C ASN A 497 -16.36 -47.04 1.28
N TYR A 498 -16.98 -48.22 1.45
CA TYR A 498 -18.32 -48.51 0.98
C TYR A 498 -18.97 -49.53 1.92
N ASN A 499 -20.30 -49.62 1.93
CA ASN A 499 -21.14 -50.72 2.43
C ASN A 499 -22.56 -50.14 2.64
N THR A 500 -23.44 -50.93 3.25
CA THR A 500 -24.83 -50.52 3.54
C THR A 500 -24.98 -49.49 4.67
N TYR A 501 -23.89 -49.02 5.29
CA TYR A 501 -23.90 -47.94 6.27
C TYR A 501 -23.64 -46.58 5.63
N VAL A 502 -23.16 -46.53 4.39
CA VAL A 502 -23.09 -45.27 3.63
C VAL A 502 -24.50 -44.79 3.35
N ASP A 503 -24.82 -43.54 3.72
CA ASP A 503 -26.13 -42.94 3.47
C ASP A 503 -26.16 -42.22 2.14
N ILE A 504 -25.08 -41.52 1.79
CA ILE A 504 -25.01 -40.70 0.58
C ILE A 504 -23.58 -40.60 0.07
N SER A 505 -23.44 -40.19 -1.19
CA SER A 505 -22.15 -39.97 -1.82
C SER A 505 -22.03 -38.56 -2.41
N ALA A 506 -20.82 -38.02 -2.42
CA ALA A 506 -20.51 -36.74 -3.06
C ALA A 506 -19.12 -36.78 -3.73
N PRO A 507 -18.82 -35.86 -4.66
CA PRO A 507 -17.50 -35.74 -5.25
C PRO A 507 -16.41 -35.52 -4.20
N GLY A 508 -15.38 -36.35 -4.25
CA GLY A 508 -14.24 -36.29 -3.33
C GLY A 508 -12.90 -36.48 -4.02
N VAL A 509 -12.85 -36.42 -5.36
CA VAL A 509 -11.60 -36.55 -6.14
C VAL A 509 -11.28 -35.20 -6.77
N GLY A 510 -10.07 -34.69 -6.53
CA GLY A 510 -9.60 -33.43 -7.07
C GLY A 510 -10.51 -32.27 -6.69
N VAL A 511 -10.71 -32.06 -5.39
CA VAL A 511 -11.52 -30.96 -4.86
C VAL A 511 -10.63 -29.77 -4.53
N TYR A 512 -10.93 -28.62 -5.12
CA TYR A 512 -10.20 -27.36 -4.88
C TYR A 512 -10.83 -26.58 -3.75
N SER A 513 -10.03 -26.21 -2.74
CA SER A 513 -10.49 -25.46 -1.58
C SER A 513 -9.35 -24.70 -0.92
N THR A 514 -9.66 -23.92 0.10
CA THR A 514 -8.72 -23.20 0.96
C THR A 514 -7.67 -24.14 1.58
N PHE A 515 -6.53 -23.62 1.97
CA PHE A 515 -5.41 -24.36 2.56
C PHE A 515 -4.65 -23.44 3.51
N GLY A 516 -3.78 -23.97 4.36
CA GLY A 516 -3.01 -23.18 5.34
C GLY A 516 -2.33 -21.94 4.73
N GLU A 517 -2.12 -20.93 5.58
CA GLU A 517 -1.41 -19.67 5.23
C GLU A 517 -2.06 -18.87 4.09
N GLY A 518 -3.39 -18.90 3.97
CA GLY A 518 -4.13 -18.12 2.95
C GLY A 518 -4.07 -18.68 1.53
N GLN A 519 -3.66 -19.94 1.36
CA GLN A 519 -3.48 -20.60 0.06
C GLN A 519 -4.68 -21.46 -0.36
N PHE A 520 -4.63 -22.07 -1.54
CA PHE A 520 -5.63 -23.05 -1.99
C PHE A 520 -4.94 -24.31 -2.50
N ALA A 521 -5.58 -25.48 -2.32
CA ALA A 521 -5.03 -26.77 -2.71
C ALA A 521 -6.07 -27.72 -3.33
N TRP A 522 -5.60 -28.70 -4.11
CA TRP A 522 -6.40 -29.77 -4.71
C TRP A 522 -6.23 -31.07 -3.95
N TRP A 523 -7.23 -31.48 -3.17
CA TRP A 523 -7.16 -32.70 -2.35
C TRP A 523 -8.21 -33.73 -2.73
N SER A 524 -7.99 -34.97 -2.34
CA SER A 524 -8.93 -36.07 -2.61
C SER A 524 -9.13 -36.93 -1.37
N GLY A 525 -10.39 -37.27 -1.09
CA GLY A 525 -10.77 -38.04 0.07
C GLY A 525 -12.28 -38.04 0.30
N THR A 526 -12.76 -39.02 1.08
CA THR A 526 -14.09 -38.93 1.72
C THR A 526 -14.18 -37.71 2.64
N SER A 527 -13.05 -37.24 3.16
CA SER A 527 -12.88 -35.98 3.88
C SER A 527 -13.27 -34.73 3.07
N GLN A 528 -13.15 -34.75 1.74
CA GLN A 528 -13.55 -33.64 0.86
C GLN A 528 -15.01 -33.78 0.40
N ALA A 529 -15.54 -35.01 0.31
CA ALA A 529 -16.95 -35.26 0.02
C ALA A 529 -17.88 -34.88 1.18
N THR A 530 -17.45 -35.16 2.41
CA THR A 530 -18.21 -34.91 3.66
C THR A 530 -18.67 -33.45 3.83
N PRO A 531 -17.79 -32.42 3.70
CA PRO A 531 -18.19 -31.03 3.88
C PRO A 531 -19.17 -30.52 2.82
N MET A 532 -19.24 -31.17 1.64
CA MET A 532 -20.29 -30.84 0.66
C MET A 532 -21.68 -31.22 1.21
N ILE A 533 -21.78 -32.33 1.93
CA ILE A 533 -23.02 -32.79 2.56
C ILE A 533 -23.33 -31.98 3.83
N ALA A 534 -22.31 -31.61 4.61
CA ALA A 534 -22.50 -30.70 5.75
C ALA A 534 -23.02 -29.31 5.29
N GLY A 535 -22.46 -28.75 4.23
CA GLY A 535 -22.98 -27.54 3.60
C GLY A 535 -24.40 -27.73 3.08
N ALA A 536 -24.71 -28.86 2.44
CA ALA A 536 -26.06 -29.17 1.99
C ALA A 536 -27.07 -29.22 3.15
N ALA A 537 -26.70 -29.82 4.29
CA ALA A 537 -27.54 -29.80 5.49
C ALA A 537 -27.80 -28.37 5.98
N ALA A 538 -26.80 -27.48 5.91
CA ALA A 538 -26.99 -26.07 6.26
C ALA A 538 -27.97 -25.36 5.32
N LEU A 539 -27.95 -25.65 4.01
CA LEU A 539 -28.95 -25.11 3.09
C LEU A 539 -30.39 -25.56 3.44
N LEU A 540 -30.57 -26.81 3.85
CA LEU A 540 -31.88 -27.32 4.24
C LEU A 540 -32.37 -26.67 5.54
N LEU A 541 -31.46 -26.47 6.50
CA LEU A 541 -31.77 -25.87 7.81
C LEU A 541 -32.04 -24.37 7.73
N GLU A 542 -31.47 -23.62 6.77
CA GLU A 542 -31.91 -22.24 6.52
C GLU A 542 -33.39 -22.19 6.14
N ILE A 543 -33.82 -23.07 5.23
CA ILE A 543 -35.21 -23.10 4.74
C ILE A 543 -36.15 -23.54 5.86
N ASN A 544 -35.77 -24.55 6.64
CA ASN A 544 -36.55 -25.02 7.78
C ASN A 544 -35.62 -25.37 8.96
N PRO A 545 -35.42 -24.42 9.91
CA PRO A 545 -34.54 -24.60 11.06
C PRO A 545 -35.01 -25.65 12.07
N THR A 546 -36.19 -26.24 11.87
CA THR A 546 -36.77 -27.25 12.78
C THR A 546 -36.66 -28.67 12.26
N LEU A 547 -35.98 -28.88 11.11
CA LEU A 547 -35.73 -30.21 10.58
C LEU A 547 -34.90 -31.02 11.57
N TYR A 548 -35.45 -32.16 11.98
CA TYR A 548 -34.72 -33.12 12.77
C TYR A 548 -33.66 -33.83 11.89
N PRO A 549 -32.48 -34.23 12.41
CA PRO A 549 -31.41 -34.81 11.61
C PRO A 549 -31.80 -35.97 10.70
N ALA A 550 -32.75 -36.82 11.13
CA ALA A 550 -33.27 -37.90 10.29
C ALA A 550 -33.98 -37.38 9.02
N TYR A 551 -34.73 -36.28 9.11
CA TYR A 551 -35.38 -35.67 7.95
C TYR A 551 -34.38 -34.98 7.02
N VAL A 552 -33.29 -34.43 7.57
CA VAL A 552 -32.18 -33.91 6.75
C VAL A 552 -31.59 -35.05 5.90
N SER A 553 -31.30 -36.20 6.53
CA SER A 553 -30.83 -37.40 5.81
C SER A 553 -31.83 -37.88 4.75
N ASP A 554 -33.13 -37.96 5.09
CA ASP A 554 -34.18 -38.37 4.14
C ASP A 554 -34.28 -37.43 2.93
N LEU A 555 -34.25 -36.10 3.13
CA LEU A 555 -34.33 -35.12 2.04
C LEU A 555 -33.12 -35.22 1.11
N LEU A 556 -31.92 -35.35 1.68
CA LEU A 556 -30.69 -35.56 0.91
C LEU A 556 -30.77 -36.87 0.11
N GLY A 557 -31.20 -37.97 0.73
CA GLY A 557 -31.34 -39.28 0.08
C GLY A 557 -32.41 -39.31 -1.01
N MET A 558 -33.60 -38.75 -0.77
CA MET A 558 -34.70 -38.70 -1.74
C MET A 558 -34.38 -37.84 -2.97
N SER A 559 -33.46 -36.89 -2.82
CA SER A 559 -33.00 -36.04 -3.91
C SER A 559 -31.85 -36.64 -4.74
N ALA A 560 -31.15 -37.65 -4.20
CA ALA A 560 -29.93 -38.17 -4.77
C ALA A 560 -30.12 -38.79 -6.17
N GLN A 561 -29.06 -38.72 -6.98
CA GLN A 561 -28.97 -39.37 -8.28
C GLN A 561 -28.43 -40.78 -8.09
N ASP A 562 -29.16 -41.77 -8.60
CA ASP A 562 -28.74 -43.17 -8.57
C ASP A 562 -27.43 -43.37 -9.36
N VAL A 563 -26.42 -43.95 -8.70
CA VAL A 563 -25.08 -44.20 -9.25
C VAL A 563 -24.78 -45.69 -9.42
N ASP A 564 -25.67 -46.59 -8.99
CA ASP A 564 -25.47 -48.04 -9.13
C ASP A 564 -25.18 -48.46 -10.59
N PRO A 565 -25.85 -47.91 -11.62
CA PRO A 565 -25.56 -48.26 -13.01
C PRO A 565 -24.12 -47.95 -13.46
N LEU A 566 -23.44 -47.01 -12.79
CA LEU A 566 -22.07 -46.60 -13.07
C LEU A 566 -21.04 -47.40 -12.25
N ASN A 567 -21.48 -48.14 -11.23
CA ASN A 567 -20.64 -48.76 -10.20
C ASN A 567 -20.94 -50.26 -10.03
N PRO A 568 -20.75 -51.08 -11.08
CA PRO A 568 -21.05 -52.51 -10.99
C PRO A 568 -20.23 -53.19 -9.89
N GLY A 569 -20.92 -53.92 -9.00
CA GLY A 569 -20.33 -54.58 -7.83
C GLY A 569 -20.43 -53.81 -6.51
N TYR A 570 -20.88 -52.55 -6.55
CA TYR A 570 -21.11 -51.71 -5.37
C TYR A 570 -22.58 -51.31 -5.20
N GLU A 571 -23.50 -52.04 -5.83
CA GLU A 571 -24.92 -51.71 -5.82
C GLU A 571 -25.46 -51.67 -4.38
N GLY A 572 -26.10 -50.55 -4.02
CA GLY A 572 -26.61 -50.29 -2.67
C GLY A 572 -25.53 -50.16 -1.58
N GLN A 573 -24.26 -49.97 -1.95
CA GLN A 573 -23.14 -49.78 -1.02
C GLN A 573 -22.55 -48.36 -1.04
N LEU A 574 -23.14 -47.46 -1.83
CA LEU A 574 -22.76 -46.05 -1.99
C LEU A 574 -23.91 -45.10 -1.57
N GLY A 575 -24.75 -45.57 -0.66
CA GLY A 575 -25.92 -44.85 -0.18
C GLY A 575 -27.01 -44.68 -1.23
N TYR A 576 -27.83 -43.64 -1.06
CA TYR A 576 -28.87 -43.27 -2.03
C TYR A 576 -28.30 -42.79 -3.39
N GLY A 577 -26.99 -42.59 -3.47
CA GLY A 577 -26.26 -42.16 -4.65
C GLY A 577 -25.63 -40.78 -4.50
N MET A 578 -25.36 -40.12 -5.63
CA MET A 578 -24.70 -38.81 -5.65
C MET A 578 -25.69 -37.72 -5.24
N ALA A 579 -25.30 -36.87 -4.29
CA ALA A 579 -26.16 -35.79 -3.79
C ALA A 579 -26.64 -34.85 -4.92
N ASN A 580 -27.84 -34.30 -4.76
CA ASN A 580 -28.41 -33.30 -5.65
C ASN A 580 -29.02 -32.15 -4.85
N LEU A 581 -28.20 -31.14 -4.56
CA LEU A 581 -28.53 -30.08 -3.63
C LEU A 581 -29.69 -29.23 -4.13
N ALA A 582 -29.74 -28.94 -5.43
CA ALA A 582 -30.82 -28.16 -6.02
C ALA A 582 -32.19 -28.83 -5.87
N LEU A 583 -32.25 -30.16 -6.02
CA LEU A 583 -33.49 -30.89 -5.76
C LEU A 583 -33.78 -30.99 -4.26
N ALA A 584 -32.76 -31.21 -3.42
CA ALA A 584 -32.91 -31.28 -1.97
C ALA A 584 -33.57 -30.03 -1.39
N VAL A 585 -33.06 -28.83 -1.73
CA VAL A 585 -33.61 -27.55 -1.25
C VAL A 585 -35.02 -27.29 -1.80
N ALA A 586 -35.34 -27.79 -2.99
CA ALA A 586 -36.65 -27.58 -3.61
C ALA A 586 -37.77 -28.46 -3.02
N ILE A 587 -37.43 -29.55 -2.35
CA ILE A 587 -38.39 -30.48 -1.75
C ILE A 587 -38.54 -30.32 -0.23
N VAL A 588 -37.88 -29.30 0.36
CA VAL A 588 -38.09 -28.95 1.77
C VAL A 588 -39.55 -28.48 1.95
N PRO A 589 -40.29 -29.08 2.92
CA PRO A 589 -41.73 -28.86 3.09
C PRO A 589 -42.13 -27.53 3.73
#